data_AF-A0AA86Q373-F1
#
_entry.id   AF-A0AA86Q373-F1
#
_cell.length_a   1.000
_cell.length_b   1.000
_cell.length_c   1.000
_cell.angle_alpha   90.00
_cell.angle_beta   90.00
_cell.angle_gamma   90.00
#
_symmetry.space_group_name_H-M   'P 1'
#
loop_
_entity.id
_entity.type
_entity.pdbx_description
1 polymer ?
#
loop_
_entity_poly.entity_id
_entity_poly.type
_entity_poly.pdbx_seq_one_letter_code
_entity_poly.pdbx_strand_id
1 'polypeptide(L)'
;MGLENLNLLKQLDMSNNSIDSLQPIADLVYLDILNIQNNNVENTDELFYIKNFHNLSIFNCLGNKICKSKDFEIKLFHVLKPTIKQLNCSKDNQYQEIQDKIIFMTNSPSPFPVEFENQKQQVKAKLEITKSLTIATKIGTEKAISKENSEE
;
A
#
# COMPACT_ATOMS: atom_id res chain seq x y z
N MET A 1 -25.94 -10.13 -6.68
CA MET A 1 -24.92 -10.43 -5.65
C MET A 1 -23.58 -10.06 -6.25
N GLY A 2 -22.91 -9.03 -5.72
CA GLY A 2 -21.66 -8.50 -6.28
C GLY A 2 -20.41 -9.22 -5.77
N LEU A 3 -19.24 -8.73 -6.19
CA LEU A 3 -17.91 -9.23 -5.78
C LEU A 3 -17.58 -8.95 -4.30
N GLU A 4 -18.37 -8.10 -3.64
CA GLU A 4 -18.23 -7.62 -2.26
C GLU A 4 -18.15 -8.69 -1.16
N ASN A 5 -18.48 -9.96 -1.46
CA ASN A 5 -18.37 -11.08 -0.51
C ASN A 5 -17.14 -11.98 -0.75
N LEU A 6 -16.30 -11.67 -1.74
CA LEU A 6 -15.11 -12.45 -2.08
C LEU A 6 -13.87 -11.96 -1.32
N ASN A 7 -14.03 -11.75 -0.02
CA ASN A 7 -13.06 -11.06 0.84
C ASN A 7 -11.72 -11.82 0.93
N LEU A 8 -11.68 -13.10 0.58
CA LEU A 8 -10.47 -13.92 0.62
C LEU A 8 -9.82 -14.07 -0.76
N LEU A 9 -10.35 -13.41 -1.80
CA LEU A 9 -9.85 -13.53 -3.15
C LEU A 9 -8.42 -13.00 -3.23
N LYS A 10 -7.52 -13.83 -3.75
CA LYS A 10 -6.10 -13.51 -3.91
C LYS A 10 -5.72 -13.07 -5.31
N GLN A 11 -6.47 -13.51 -6.31
CA GLN A 11 -6.19 -13.20 -7.70
C GLN A 11 -7.49 -12.86 -8.40
N LEU A 12 -7.49 -11.77 -9.15
CA LEU A 12 -8.63 -11.33 -9.94
C LEU A 12 -8.17 -10.96 -11.34
N ASP A 13 -8.70 -11.69 -12.32
CA ASP A 13 -8.53 -11.37 -13.75
C ASP A 13 -9.86 -10.86 -14.31
N MET A 14 -9.83 -9.63 -14.79
CA MET A 14 -10.93 -8.97 -15.50
C MET A 14 -10.46 -8.41 -16.84
N SER A 15 -9.42 -9.00 -17.43
CA SER A 15 -8.86 -8.53 -18.69
C SER A 15 -9.82 -8.67 -19.88
N ASN A 16 -9.68 -7.80 -20.88
CA ASN A 16 -10.47 -7.78 -22.11
C ASN A 16 -11.98 -7.61 -21.88
N ASN A 17 -12.35 -6.72 -20.94
CA ASN A 17 -13.72 -6.31 -20.70
C ASN A 17 -13.90 -4.82 -21.01
N SER A 18 -15.02 -4.24 -20.59
CA SER A 18 -15.31 -2.80 -20.74
C SER A 18 -15.39 -2.09 -19.40
N ILE A 19 -14.54 -2.47 -18.45
CA ILE A 19 -14.49 -1.86 -17.12
C ILE A 19 -13.92 -0.44 -17.25
N ASP A 20 -14.65 0.52 -16.73
CA ASP A 20 -14.26 1.93 -16.64
C ASP A 20 -14.02 2.38 -15.20
N SER A 21 -14.49 1.61 -14.21
CA SER A 21 -14.32 1.90 -12.77
C SER A 21 -13.81 0.71 -11.94
N LEU A 22 -12.95 1.02 -10.97
CA LEU A 22 -12.44 0.07 -9.96
C LEU A 22 -13.27 0.08 -8.66
N GLN A 23 -14.28 0.94 -8.55
CA GLN A 23 -15.15 1.00 -7.37
C GLN A 23 -15.73 -0.37 -6.96
N PRO A 24 -16.23 -1.23 -7.87
CA PRO A 24 -16.86 -2.50 -7.48
C PRO A 24 -15.92 -3.50 -6.80
N ILE A 25 -14.60 -3.28 -6.88
CA ILE A 25 -13.59 -4.16 -6.26
C ILE A 25 -12.95 -3.55 -5.02
N ALA A 26 -13.37 -2.36 -4.57
CA ALA A 26 -12.71 -1.61 -3.51
C ALA A 26 -12.55 -2.38 -2.18
N ASP A 27 -13.44 -3.34 -1.92
CA ASP A 27 -13.44 -4.15 -0.70
C ASP A 27 -12.60 -5.44 -0.79
N LEU A 28 -12.01 -5.75 -1.97
CA LEU A 28 -11.16 -6.92 -2.19
C LEU A 28 -9.72 -6.71 -1.67
N VAL A 29 -9.60 -6.27 -0.42
CA VAL A 29 -8.36 -5.79 0.21
C VAL A 29 -7.26 -6.86 0.36
N TYR A 30 -7.61 -8.14 0.17
CA TYR A 30 -6.68 -9.26 0.27
C TYR A 30 -6.07 -9.70 -1.07
N LEU A 31 -6.38 -9.01 -2.17
CA LEU A 31 -5.82 -9.32 -3.49
C LEU A 31 -4.29 -9.18 -3.51
N ASP A 32 -3.64 -10.20 -4.07
CA ASP A 32 -2.21 -10.25 -4.34
C ASP A 32 -1.93 -9.91 -5.82
N ILE A 33 -2.87 -10.27 -6.72
CA ILE A 33 -2.77 -10.09 -8.17
C ILE A 33 -4.06 -9.48 -8.73
N LEU A 34 -3.93 -8.39 -9.48
CA LEU A 34 -5.03 -7.75 -10.22
C LEU A 34 -4.65 -7.58 -11.68
N ASN A 35 -5.46 -8.15 -12.57
CA ASN A 35 -5.33 -7.98 -14.02
C ASN A 35 -6.57 -7.27 -14.58
N ILE A 36 -6.41 -6.04 -15.04
CA ILE A 36 -7.45 -5.24 -15.72
C ILE A 36 -7.02 -4.92 -17.16
N GLN A 37 -6.10 -5.68 -17.74
CA GLN A 37 -5.59 -5.43 -19.09
C GLN A 37 -6.72 -5.25 -20.12
N ASN A 38 -6.53 -4.36 -21.09
CA ASN A 38 -7.46 -4.10 -22.20
C ASN A 38 -8.89 -3.80 -21.70
N ASN A 39 -9.00 -2.79 -20.84
CA ASN A 39 -10.27 -2.22 -20.38
C ASN A 39 -10.31 -0.71 -20.68
N ASN A 40 -11.31 -0.02 -20.14
CA ASN A 40 -11.63 1.37 -20.44
C ASN A 40 -11.30 2.33 -19.27
N VAL A 41 -10.49 1.92 -18.30
CA VAL A 41 -10.10 2.77 -17.18
C VAL A 41 -9.27 3.94 -17.69
N GLU A 42 -9.76 5.16 -17.46
CA GLU A 42 -9.17 6.39 -18.01
C GLU A 42 -8.74 7.36 -16.91
N ASN A 43 -9.57 7.54 -15.89
CA ASN A 43 -9.26 8.45 -14.79
C ASN A 43 -8.27 7.80 -13.81
N THR A 44 -7.19 8.51 -13.49
CA THR A 44 -6.21 8.08 -12.50
C THR A 44 -6.74 8.11 -11.05
N ASP A 45 -7.86 8.81 -10.79
CA ASP A 45 -8.53 8.77 -9.49
C ASP A 45 -9.11 7.38 -9.16
N GLU A 46 -9.34 6.53 -10.17
CA GLU A 46 -9.80 5.15 -9.96
C GLU A 46 -8.81 4.33 -9.11
N LEU A 47 -7.53 4.71 -9.09
CA LEU A 47 -6.52 4.07 -8.24
C LEU A 47 -6.85 4.22 -6.75
N PHE A 48 -7.57 5.28 -6.33
CA PHE A 48 -7.93 5.45 -4.93
C PHE A 48 -8.89 4.37 -4.41
N TYR A 49 -9.63 3.68 -5.28
CA TYR A 49 -10.46 2.54 -4.87
C TYR A 49 -9.63 1.32 -4.44
N ILE A 50 -8.39 1.21 -4.91
CA ILE A 50 -7.50 0.09 -4.58
C ILE A 50 -6.40 0.48 -3.57
N LYS A 51 -6.52 1.65 -2.92
CA LYS A 51 -5.55 2.15 -1.93
C LYS A 51 -5.37 1.25 -0.70
N ASN A 52 -6.38 0.44 -0.39
CA ASN A 52 -6.39 -0.44 0.78
C ASN A 52 -5.89 -1.87 0.43
N PHE A 53 -5.43 -2.12 -0.80
CA PHE A 53 -4.97 -3.44 -1.21
C PHE A 53 -3.54 -3.68 -0.71
N HIS A 54 -3.40 -3.90 0.59
CA HIS A 54 -2.12 -3.98 1.27
C HIS A 54 -1.24 -5.16 0.83
N ASN A 55 -1.80 -6.13 0.12
CA ASN A 55 -1.07 -7.29 -0.40
C ASN A 55 -0.83 -7.24 -1.91
N LEU A 56 -1.35 -6.24 -2.62
CA LEU A 56 -1.31 -6.21 -4.07
C LEU A 56 0.14 -6.07 -4.55
N SER A 57 0.65 -7.18 -5.09
CA SER A 57 2.03 -7.34 -5.51
C SER A 57 2.15 -7.27 -7.03
N ILE A 58 1.11 -7.64 -7.77
CA ILE A 58 1.12 -7.67 -9.24
C ILE A 58 -0.09 -6.91 -9.76
N PHE A 59 0.15 -5.87 -10.56
CA PHE A 59 -0.91 -5.09 -11.21
C PHE A 59 -0.67 -4.99 -12.71
N ASN A 60 -1.61 -5.48 -13.50
CA ASN A 60 -1.61 -5.34 -14.96
C ASN A 60 -2.75 -4.42 -15.40
N CYS A 61 -2.39 -3.23 -15.87
CA CYS A 61 -3.31 -2.25 -16.43
C CYS A 61 -3.04 -1.93 -17.90
N LEU A 62 -2.21 -2.72 -18.58
CA LEU A 62 -1.85 -2.56 -19.98
C LEU A 62 -3.10 -2.40 -20.85
N GLY A 63 -3.06 -1.46 -21.81
CA GLY A 63 -4.17 -1.25 -22.74
C GLY A 63 -5.32 -0.39 -22.19
N ASN A 64 -5.26 0.05 -20.93
CA ASN A 64 -6.14 1.09 -20.40
C ASN A 64 -5.60 2.48 -20.74
N LYS A 65 -6.51 3.47 -20.82
CA LYS A 65 -6.12 4.87 -21.08
C LYS A 65 -5.41 5.51 -19.89
N ILE A 66 -5.67 5.03 -18.67
CA ILE A 66 -5.04 5.47 -17.43
C ILE A 66 -3.51 5.49 -17.52
N CYS A 67 -2.91 4.53 -18.24
CA CYS A 67 -1.47 4.41 -18.40
C CYS A 67 -0.84 5.53 -19.24
N LYS A 68 -1.64 6.30 -19.98
CA LYS A 68 -1.19 7.43 -20.80
C LYS A 68 -1.33 8.77 -20.07
N SER A 69 -1.93 8.78 -18.87
CA SER A 69 -2.12 10.01 -18.10
C SER A 69 -0.81 10.51 -17.53
N LYS A 70 -0.61 11.84 -17.54
CA LYS A 70 0.60 12.49 -17.03
C LYS A 70 0.80 12.30 -15.53
N ASP A 71 -0.29 12.15 -14.77
CA ASP A 71 -0.28 11.97 -13.32
C ASP A 71 -0.33 10.50 -12.89
N PHE A 72 -0.33 9.56 -13.85
CA PHE A 72 -0.42 8.12 -13.57
C PHE A 72 0.66 7.65 -12.63
N GLU A 73 1.93 7.95 -12.93
CA GLU A 73 3.07 7.51 -12.12
C GLU A 73 2.96 8.05 -10.70
N ILE A 74 2.68 9.35 -10.54
CA ILE A 74 2.59 10.00 -9.22
C ILE A 74 1.47 9.38 -8.38
N LYS A 75 0.28 9.20 -8.96
CA LYS A 75 -0.87 8.60 -8.24
C LYS A 75 -0.64 7.12 -7.95
N LEU A 76 -0.07 6.37 -8.89
CA LEU A 76 0.30 4.98 -8.68
C LEU A 76 1.30 4.85 -7.53
N PHE A 77 2.34 5.70 -7.49
CA PHE A 77 3.32 5.71 -6.41
C PHE A 77 2.72 6.20 -5.08
N HIS A 78 1.72 7.07 -5.10
CA HIS A 78 1.04 7.49 -3.89
C HIS A 78 0.18 6.37 -3.30
N VAL A 79 -0.54 5.63 -4.16
CA VAL A 79 -1.54 4.63 -3.77
C VAL A 79 -0.90 3.27 -3.51
N LEU A 80 0.00 2.80 -4.37
CA LEU A 80 0.42 1.39 -4.46
C LEU A 80 1.93 1.14 -4.26
N LYS A 81 2.76 2.19 -4.13
CA LYS A 81 4.22 2.05 -3.93
C LYS A 81 4.66 1.13 -2.80
N PRO A 82 3.96 1.02 -1.63
CA PRO A 82 4.47 0.13 -0.59
C PRO A 82 4.32 -1.36 -0.90
N THR A 83 3.50 -1.75 -1.90
CA THR A 83 3.11 -3.16 -2.09
C THR A 83 3.44 -3.72 -3.47
N ILE A 84 3.43 -2.88 -4.52
CA ILE A 84 3.63 -3.33 -5.90
C ILE A 84 5.07 -3.80 -6.11
N LYS A 85 5.19 -5.06 -6.53
CA LYS A 85 6.43 -5.62 -7.05
C LYS A 85 6.40 -5.58 -8.57
N GLN A 86 5.29 -6.03 -9.18
CA GLN A 86 5.11 -6.11 -10.62
C GLN A 86 4.04 -5.15 -11.16
N LEU A 87 4.40 -4.37 -12.19
CA LEU A 87 3.50 -3.46 -12.90
C LEU A 87 3.63 -3.62 -14.41
N ASN A 88 2.51 -3.84 -15.10
CA ASN A 88 2.42 -3.83 -16.56
C ASN A 88 1.50 -2.68 -17.02
N CYS A 89 2.05 -1.60 -17.59
CA CYS A 89 1.28 -0.40 -17.98
C CYS A 89 1.53 0.12 -19.41
N SER A 90 2.63 -0.26 -20.08
CA SER A 90 2.85 0.10 -21.49
C SER A 90 3.51 -1.04 -22.26
N LYS A 91 3.35 -1.06 -23.59
CA LYS A 91 3.99 -2.06 -24.46
C LYS A 91 5.51 -1.87 -24.52
N ASP A 92 5.97 -0.64 -24.26
CA ASP A 92 7.36 -0.22 -24.37
C ASP A 92 8.09 -0.19 -23.01
N ASN A 93 7.38 -0.25 -21.88
CA ASN A 93 8.01 -0.53 -20.58
C ASN A 93 8.22 -2.02 -20.45
N GLN A 94 9.43 -2.44 -20.78
CA GLN A 94 10.01 -3.61 -20.14
C GLN A 94 9.98 -3.30 -18.64
N TYR A 95 9.20 -4.07 -17.89
CA TYR A 95 9.15 -4.07 -16.43
C TYR A 95 10.50 -3.72 -15.76
N GLN A 96 11.61 -4.17 -16.38
CA GLN A 96 12.98 -3.86 -16.05
C GLN A 96 13.34 -2.36 -15.93
N GLU A 97 12.90 -1.47 -16.82
CA GLU A 97 13.29 -0.05 -16.76
C GLU A 97 12.58 0.70 -15.60
N ILE A 98 11.34 0.30 -15.28
CA ILE A 98 10.64 0.78 -14.09
C ILE A 98 11.23 0.14 -12.81
N GLN A 99 11.59 -1.14 -12.85
CA GLN A 99 12.30 -1.81 -11.73
C GLN A 99 13.62 -1.11 -11.43
N ASP A 100 14.40 -0.77 -12.45
CA ASP A 100 15.69 -0.10 -12.30
C ASP A 100 15.51 1.33 -11.74
N LYS A 101 14.45 2.05 -12.18
CA LYS A 101 14.06 3.35 -11.59
C LYS A 101 13.60 3.22 -10.14
N ILE A 102 12.86 2.17 -9.80
CA ILE A 102 12.40 1.91 -8.42
C ILE A 102 13.58 1.55 -7.52
N ILE A 103 14.46 0.63 -7.93
CA ILE A 103 15.69 0.25 -7.22
C ILE A 103 16.59 1.47 -7.00
N PHE A 104 16.75 2.31 -8.03
CA PHE A 104 17.49 3.56 -7.93
C PHE A 104 16.83 4.53 -6.92
N MET A 105 15.51 4.71 -6.97
CA MET A 105 14.77 5.60 -6.05
C MET A 105 14.66 5.07 -4.62
N THR A 106 14.74 3.76 -4.39
CA THR A 106 14.74 3.16 -3.05
C THR A 106 16.12 3.15 -2.41
N ASN A 107 17.19 3.21 -3.22
CA ASN A 107 18.59 3.20 -2.76
C ASN A 107 19.27 4.58 -2.81
N SER A 108 18.66 5.57 -3.47
CA SER A 108 19.12 6.95 -3.48
C SER A 108 18.42 7.75 -2.38
N PRO A 109 19.11 8.63 -1.64
CA PRO A 109 18.46 9.47 -0.64
C PRO A 109 17.36 10.29 -1.32
N SER A 110 16.18 10.26 -0.71
CA SER A 110 14.95 10.90 -1.19
C SER A 110 15.22 12.29 -1.78
N PRO A 111 14.69 12.63 -2.98
CA PRO A 111 14.83 13.96 -3.57
C PRO A 111 14.00 15.03 -2.84
N PHE A 112 13.21 14.64 -1.83
CA PHE A 112 12.57 15.57 -0.92
C PHE A 112 13.58 16.09 0.10
N PRO A 113 13.56 17.40 0.45
CA PRO A 113 14.50 17.96 1.40
C PRO A 113 14.50 17.16 2.70
N VAL A 114 15.71 16.84 3.18
CA VAL A 114 16.01 16.00 4.37
C VAL A 114 15.20 16.39 5.62
N GLU A 115 14.66 17.61 5.67
CA GLU A 115 13.79 18.11 6.73
C GLU A 115 12.45 17.35 6.88
N PHE A 116 11.82 16.89 5.79
CA PHE A 116 10.54 16.16 5.90
C PHE A 116 10.70 14.75 6.48
N GLU A 117 11.80 14.06 6.15
CA GLU A 117 12.11 12.73 6.72
C GLU A 117 12.57 12.84 8.18
N ASN A 118 13.38 13.86 8.51
CA ASN A 118 13.76 14.13 9.90
C ASN A 118 12.54 14.40 10.81
N GLN A 119 11.52 15.10 10.31
CA GLN A 119 10.28 15.31 11.07
C GLN A 119 9.50 14.00 11.27
N LYS A 120 9.41 13.15 10.25
CA LYS A 120 8.72 11.85 10.33
C LYS A 120 9.40 10.90 11.33
N GLN A 121 10.74 10.89 11.36
CA GLN A 121 11.53 10.12 12.32
C GLN A 121 11.41 10.67 13.74
N GLN A 122 11.40 11.99 13.93
CA GLN A 122 11.16 12.62 15.25
C GLN A 122 9.75 12.32 15.78
N VAL A 123 8.72 12.33 14.93
CA VAL A 123 7.35 11.96 15.31
C VAL A 123 7.26 10.47 15.68
N LYS A 124 7.91 9.58 14.92
CA LYS A 124 7.95 8.13 15.21
C LYS A 124 8.70 7.83 16.51
N ALA A 125 9.84 8.49 16.76
CA ALA A 125 10.59 8.36 18.00
C ALA A 125 9.81 8.87 19.22
N LYS A 126 9.11 10.02 19.11
CA LYS A 126 8.22 10.51 20.16
C LYS A 126 7.09 9.53 20.47
N LEU A 127 6.52 8.90 19.45
CA LEU A 127 5.44 7.93 19.61
C LEU A 127 5.91 6.64 20.31
N GLU A 128 7.11 6.15 20.00
CA GLU A 128 7.69 4.96 20.66
C GLU A 128 8.13 5.22 22.10
N ILE A 129 8.69 6.39 22.39
CA ILE A 129 9.02 6.80 23.76
C ILE A 129 7.73 6.87 24.61
N THR A 130 6.65 7.43 24.05
CA THR A 130 5.37 7.55 24.77
C THR A 130 4.76 6.18 25.05
N LYS A 131 4.77 5.26 24.06
CA LYS A 131 4.32 3.87 24.26
C LYS A 131 5.12 3.15 25.35
N SER A 132 6.44 3.36 25.39
CA SER A 132 7.33 2.71 26.36
C SER A 132 7.11 3.22 27.79
N LEU A 133 6.87 4.53 27.95
CA LEU A 133 6.52 5.13 29.24
C LEU A 133 5.16 4.64 29.77
N THR A 134 4.16 4.49 28.89
CA THR A 134 2.84 3.93 29.24
C THR A 134 2.92 2.47 29.66
N ILE A 135 3.80 1.68 29.04
CA ILE A 135 4.01 0.26 29.42
C ILE A 135 4.74 0.16 30.76
N ALA A 136 5.78 0.96 30.99
CA ALA A 136 6.55 0.93 32.23
C ALA A 136 5.72 1.32 33.47
N THR A 137 4.82 2.30 33.32
CA THR A 137 3.89 2.70 34.41
C THR A 137 2.87 1.60 34.73
N LYS A 138 2.42 0.84 33.73
CA LYS A 138 1.46 -0.26 33.92
C LYS A 138 2.07 -1.50 34.60
N ILE A 139 3.34 -1.79 34.33
CA ILE A 139 4.08 -2.91 34.96
C ILE A 139 4.49 -2.57 36.40
N GLY A 140 4.77 -1.30 36.70
CA GLY A 140 5.09 -0.83 38.06
C GLY A 140 3.94 -0.98 39.06
N THR A 141 2.68 -0.93 38.60
CA THR A 141 1.50 -1.06 39.47
C THR A 141 1.09 -2.51 39.74
N GLU A 142 1.44 -3.47 38.89
CA GLU A 142 1.06 -4.88 39.07
C GLU A 142 2.03 -5.67 39.98
N LYS A 143 3.26 -5.18 40.18
CA LYS A 143 4.28 -5.88 41.00
C LYS A 143 4.25 -5.56 42.48
N ALA A 144 3.36 -4.68 42.94
CA ALA A 144 3.26 -4.24 44.34
C ALA A 144 2.20 -5.00 45.18
N ILE A 145 1.43 -5.93 44.60
CA ILE A 145 0.25 -6.53 45.28
C ILE A 145 0.48 -8.00 45.75
N SER A 146 1.65 -8.60 45.55
CA SER A 146 1.88 -10.04 45.88
C SER A 146 2.88 -10.35 47.01
N LYS A 147 3.20 -9.38 47.88
CA LYS A 147 4.07 -9.61 49.06
C LYS A 147 3.50 -9.05 50.36
N GLU A 148 2.26 -9.36 50.68
CA GLU A 148 1.73 -9.30 52.05
C GLU A 148 0.77 -10.49 52.20
N ASN A 149 1.24 -11.57 52.83
CA ASN A 149 0.45 -12.64 53.49
C ASN A 149 1.32 -13.89 53.70
N SER A 150 2.32 -13.81 54.57
CA SER A 150 2.89 -14.98 55.26
C SER A 150 3.75 -14.56 56.46
N GLU A 151 3.13 -13.91 57.44
CA GLU A 151 3.60 -13.92 58.83
C GLU A 151 2.35 -14.04 59.71
N GLU A 152 2.06 -15.27 60.14
CA GLU A 152 1.64 -15.67 61.50
C GLU A 152 1.58 -17.21 61.59
#